data_AF-A0A5D4RR07-F1
#
_entry.id   AF-A0A5D4RR07-F1
#
_cell.length_a   1.000
_cell.length_b   1.000
_cell.length_c   1.000
_cell.angle_alpha   90.00
_cell.angle_beta   90.00
_cell.angle_gamma   90.00
#
_symmetry.space_group_name_H-M   'P 1'
#
loop_
_entity.id
_entity.type
_entity.pdbx_description
1 polymer ?
#
loop_
_entity_poly.entity_id
_entity_poly.type
_entity_poly.pdbx_seq_one_letter_code
_entity_poly.pdbx_strand_id
1 'polypeptide(L)'
;MLKPELIRRFTFPFSTETGPEELQQASFALNHHQTVDLVPYLPQIECPATFLWGQLDRYLVPYWGQLLHQYVPHSVFKLILMQATFQ
;
A
#
# COMPACT_ATOMS: atom_id res chain seq x y z
N MET A 1 -0.77 -10.20 17.22
CA MET A 1 -0.46 -8.89 17.83
C MET A 1 0.93 -8.47 17.37
N LEU A 2 1.15 -7.23 16.95
CA LEU A 2 2.47 -6.78 16.47
C LEU A 2 3.48 -6.80 17.63
N LYS A 3 4.70 -7.31 17.40
CA LYS A 3 5.75 -7.35 18.42
C LYS A 3 6.30 -5.94 18.67
N PRO A 4 6.61 -5.55 19.93
CA PRO A 4 7.15 -4.22 20.23
C PRO A 4 8.42 -3.87 19.44
N GLU A 5 9.29 -4.85 19.21
CA GLU A 5 10.49 -4.69 18.38
C GLU A 5 10.15 -4.27 16.94
N LEU A 6 9.09 -4.84 16.38
CA LEU A 6 8.64 -4.51 15.02
C LEU A 6 8.14 -3.08 14.96
N ILE A 7 7.32 -2.66 15.93
CA ILE A 7 6.85 -1.27 16.04
C ILE A 7 8.04 -0.32 16.13
N ARG A 8 9.02 -0.62 16.99
CA ARG A 8 10.24 0.19 17.14
C ARG A 8 10.98 0.34 15.82
N ARG A 9 11.12 -0.73 15.03
CA ARG A 9 11.81 -0.68 13.72
C ARG A 9 11.06 0.21 12.72
N PHE A 10 9.72 0.19 12.71
CA PHE A 10 8.92 1.03 11.83
C PHE A 10 8.90 2.50 12.25
N THR A 11 8.99 2.80 13.54
CA THR A 11 8.97 4.19 14.04
C THR A 11 10.35 4.80 14.21
N PHE A 12 11.42 4.00 14.17
CA PHE A 12 12.80 4.47 14.33
C PHE A 12 13.19 5.63 13.39
N PRO A 13 12.79 5.65 12.09
CA PRO A 13 13.11 6.79 11.23
C PRO A 13 12.53 8.13 11.71
N PHE A 14 11.48 8.09 12.55
CA PHE A 14 10.78 9.26 13.08
C PHE A 14 11.09 9.49 14.57
N SER A 15 12.22 8.98 15.08
CA SER A 15 12.59 9.15 16.50
C SER A 15 13.35 10.46 16.79
N THR A 16 13.30 11.43 15.88
CA THR A 16 13.86 12.78 16.04
C THR A 16 12.89 13.69 16.78
N GLU A 17 13.34 14.88 17.19
CA GLU A 17 12.50 15.89 17.83
C GLU A 17 11.31 16.32 16.94
N THR A 18 11.51 16.36 15.62
CA THR A 18 10.51 16.69 14.59
C THR A 18 9.82 15.47 13.96
N GLY A 19 10.19 14.26 14.40
CA GLY A 19 9.74 13.02 13.79
C GLY A 19 8.22 12.81 13.82
N PRO A 20 7.48 13.19 14.88
CA PRO A 20 6.02 13.16 14.88
C PRO A 20 5.39 14.01 13.77
N GLU A 21 5.90 15.22 13.53
CA GLU A 21 5.43 16.12 12.47
C GLU A 21 5.76 15.57 11.08
N GLU A 22 6.96 15.01 10.91
CA GLU A 22 7.38 14.35 9.66
C GLU A 22 6.49 13.14 9.33
N LEU A 23 6.16 12.31 10.33
CA LEU A 23 5.24 11.19 10.18
C LEU A 23 3.84 11.67 9.79
N GLN A 24 3.37 12.75 10.41
CA GLN A 24 2.09 13.36 10.07
C GLN A 24 2.08 13.89 8.64
N GLN A 25 3.13 14.59 8.21
CA GLN A 25 3.26 15.09 6.83
C GLN A 25 3.30 13.94 5.81
N ALA A 26 4.06 12.88 6.10
CA ALA A 26 4.08 11.67 5.26
C ALA A 26 2.69 11.02 5.15
N SER A 27 1.91 11.04 6.23
CA SER A 27 0.53 10.54 6.20
C SER A 27 -0.40 11.40 5.31
N PHE A 28 -0.15 12.71 5.22
CA PHE A 28 -0.90 13.63 4.35
C PHE A 28 -0.42 13.63 2.89
N ALA A 29 0.80 13.16 2.62
CA ALA A 29 1.32 13.00 1.26
C ALA A 29 0.56 11.94 0.44
N LEU A 30 -0.33 11.16 1.08
CA LEU A 30 -1.34 10.33 0.43
C LEU A 30 -2.45 11.19 -0.21
N ASN A 31 -2.07 12.19 -0.99
CA ASN A 31 -2.97 13.17 -1.60
C ASN A 31 -3.66 12.56 -2.84
N HIS A 32 -4.99 12.58 -2.85
CA HIS A 32 -5.83 12.02 -3.90
C HIS A 32 -5.56 12.60 -5.31
N HIS A 33 -5.08 13.85 -5.39
CA HIS A 33 -4.80 14.52 -6.67
C HIS A 33 -3.72 13.81 -7.50
N GLN A 34 -2.66 13.30 -6.85
CA GLN A 34 -1.57 12.62 -7.56
C GLN A 34 -2.03 11.33 -8.24
N THR A 35 -3.01 10.64 -7.64
CA THR A 35 -3.57 9.42 -8.21
C THR A 35 -4.35 9.70 -9.49
N VAL A 36 -5.12 10.79 -9.54
CA VAL A 36 -5.93 11.16 -10.71
C VAL A 36 -5.06 11.43 -11.93
N ASP A 37 -3.94 12.12 -11.74
CA ASP A 37 -3.02 12.46 -12.83
C ASP A 37 -2.31 11.24 -13.42
N LEU A 38 -2.10 10.19 -12.62
CA LEU A 38 -1.37 8.99 -13.03
C LEU A 38 -2.27 7.93 -13.69
N VAL A 39 -3.57 7.89 -13.37
CA VAL A 39 -4.51 6.87 -13.88
C VAL A 39 -4.49 6.74 -15.41
N PRO A 40 -4.48 7.82 -16.21
CA PRO A 40 -4.43 7.72 -17.68
C PRO A 40 -3.20 6.98 -18.24
N TYR A 41 -2.11 6.91 -17.46
CA TYR A 41 -0.85 6.29 -17.88
C TYR A 41 -0.73 4.81 -17.47
N LEU A 42 -1.65 4.27 -16.67
CA LEU A 42 -1.63 2.86 -16.25
C LEU A 42 -1.54 1.87 -17.44
N PRO A 43 -2.23 2.09 -18.58
CA PRO A 43 -2.12 1.20 -19.73
C PRO A 43 -0.73 1.21 -20.40
N GLN A 44 0.13 2.19 -20.10
CA GLN A 44 1.47 2.33 -20.67
C GLN A 44 2.54 1.60 -19.86
N ILE A 45 2.17 0.97 -18.73
CA ILE A 45 3.10 0.18 -17.92
C ILE A 45 3.34 -1.17 -18.62
N GLU A 46 4.41 -1.27 -19.39
CA GLU A 46 4.72 -2.48 -20.16
C GLU A 46 5.42 -3.59 -19.35
N CYS A 47 5.94 -3.27 -18.16
CA CYS A 47 6.64 -4.25 -17.35
C CYS A 47 5.64 -5.19 -16.62
N PRO A 48 5.94 -6.50 -16.52
CA PRO A 48 5.11 -7.41 -15.73
C PRO A 48 5.01 -6.96 -14.27
N ALA A 49 3.78 -6.85 -13.77
CA ALA A 49 3.51 -6.38 -12.41
C ALA A 49 2.75 -7.44 -11.60
N THR A 50 2.97 -7.49 -10.29
CA THR A 50 2.14 -8.29 -9.38
C THR A 50 1.58 -7.39 -8.28
N PHE A 51 0.25 -7.26 -8.24
CA PHE A 51 -0.46 -6.57 -7.17
C PHE A 51 -0.82 -7.55 -6.06
N LEU A 52 -0.22 -7.37 -4.89
CA LEU A 52 -0.52 -8.12 -3.68
C LEU A 52 -1.45 -7.28 -2.81
N TRP A 53 -2.58 -7.84 -2.40
CA TRP A 53 -3.63 -7.06 -1.72
C TRP A 53 -4.19 -7.79 -0.52
N GLY A 54 -4.26 -7.13 0.64
CA GLY A 54 -4.89 -7.69 1.82
C GLY A 54 -6.40 -7.81 1.65
N GLN A 55 -6.99 -8.99 1.87
CA GLN A 55 -8.44 -9.17 1.78
C GLN A 55 -9.21 -8.26 2.75
N LEU A 56 -8.61 -7.95 3.91
CA LEU A 56 -9.22 -7.17 4.98
C LEU A 56 -8.73 -5.71 5.03
N ASP A 57 -8.10 -5.22 3.95
CA ASP A 57 -7.67 -3.83 3.88
C ASP A 57 -8.90 -2.90 3.91
N ARG A 58 -8.95 -2.03 4.92
CA ARG A 58 -10.06 -1.09 5.16
C ARG A 58 -9.80 0.28 4.53
N TYR A 59 -8.56 0.59 4.18
CA TYR A 59 -8.17 1.88 3.62
C TYR A 59 -8.16 1.83 2.10
N LEU A 60 -7.61 0.75 1.53
CA LEU A 60 -7.63 0.46 0.11
C LEU A 60 -8.33 -0.89 -0.09
N VAL A 61 -9.66 -0.87 -0.15
CA VAL A 61 -10.44 -2.10 -0.29
C VAL A 61 -10.04 -2.89 -1.55
N PRO A 62 -10.13 -4.24 -1.54
CA PRO A 62 -9.74 -5.12 -2.66
C PRO A 62 -10.23 -4.71 -4.05
N TYR A 63 -11.40 -4.07 -4.11
CA TYR A 63 -11.96 -3.50 -5.32
C TYR A 63 -10.95 -2.64 -6.10
N TRP A 64 -10.17 -1.81 -5.41
CA TRP A 64 -9.19 -0.92 -6.06
C TRP A 64 -8.03 -1.69 -6.69
N GLY A 65 -7.56 -2.75 -6.04
CA GLY A 65 -6.52 -3.62 -6.59
C GLY A 65 -6.98 -4.41 -7.81
N GLN A 66 -8.23 -4.87 -7.79
CA GLN A 66 -8.86 -5.50 -8.94
C GLN A 66 -9.00 -4.52 -10.11
N LEU A 67 -9.39 -3.27 -9.84
CA LEU A 67 -9.50 -2.23 -10.86
C LEU A 67 -8.12 -1.92 -11.47
N LEU A 68 -7.07 -1.77 -10.66
CA LEU A 68 -5.69 -1.60 -11.11
C LEU A 68 -5.24 -2.71 -12.07
N HIS A 69 -5.56 -3.96 -11.74
CA HIS A 69 -5.26 -5.11 -12.60
C HIS A 69 -5.97 -5.05 -13.96
N GLN A 70 -7.16 -4.45 -14.05
CA GLN A 70 -7.85 -4.27 -15.33
C GLN A 70 -7.17 -3.26 -16.25
N TYR A 71 -6.47 -2.26 -15.69
CA TYR A 71 -5.86 -1.17 -16.45
C TYR A 71 -4.37 -1.35 -16.72
N VAL A 72 -3.66 -2.14 -15.90
CA VAL A 72 -2.23 -2.39 -16.08
C VAL A 72 -2.03 -3.70 -16.86
N PRO A 73 -1.49 -3.66 -18.09
CA PRO A 73 -1.31 -4.86 -18.90
C PRO A 73 -0.27 -5.79 -18.26
N HIS A 74 -0.37 -7.09 -18.56
CA HIS A 74 0.52 -8.13 -18.05
C HIS A 74 0.63 -8.21 -16.51
N SER A 75 -0.32 -7.61 -15.79
CA SER A 75 -0.34 -7.67 -14.34
C SER A 75 -0.97 -8.95 -13.82
N VAL A 76 -0.65 -9.31 -12.59
CA VAL A 76 -1.28 -10.39 -11.82
C VAL A 76 -1.84 -9.81 -10.53
N PHE A 77 -3.10 -10.13 -10.21
CA PHE A 77 -3.71 -9.76 -8.94
C PHE A 77 -3.75 -10.97 -7.98
N LYS A 78 -3.23 -10.78 -6.76
CA LYS A 78 -3.28 -11.79 -5.69
C LYS A 78 -3.87 -11.21 -4.42
N LEU A 79 -4.99 -11.80 -4.00
CA LEU A 79 -5.54 -11.56 -2.67
C LEU A 79 -4.76 -12.37 -1.63
N ILE A 80 -4.20 -11.66 -0.66
CA ILE A 80 -3.55 -12.22 0.51
C ILE A 80 -4.62 -12.40 1.59
N LEU A 81 -4.95 -13.65 1.81
CA LEU A 81 -5.75 -14.08 2.95
C LEU A 81 -4.86 -14.03 4.19
N MET A 82 -5.38 -13.58 5.33
CA MET A 82 -4.75 -13.94 6.60
C MET A 82 -4.96 -15.44 6.78
N GLN A 83 -3.93 -16.25 6.52
CA GLN A 83 -3.90 -17.59 7.09
C GLN A 83 -3.78 -17.40 8.60
N ALA A 84 -4.81 -17.85 9.33
CA ALA A 84 -4.70 -18.08 10.76
C ALA A 84 -3.78 -19.29 10.97
N THR A 85 -2.47 -19.11 10.82
CA THR A 85 -1.50 -20.12 11.23
C THR A 85 -1.31 -19.96 12.74
N PHE A 86 -2.23 -20.57 13.49
CA PHE A 86 -1.93 -20.97 14.86
C PHE A 86 -1.22 -22.32 14.78
N GLN A 87 0.11 -22.30 14.88
CA GLN A 87 0.90 -23.43 15.36
C GLN A 87 1.88 -22.91 16.41
#